data_AF-A0AAE1GI43-F1
#
_entry.id   AF-A0AAE1GI43-F1
#
_cell.length_a   1.000
_cell.length_b   1.000
_cell.length_c   1.000
_cell.angle_alpha   90.00
_cell.angle_beta   90.00
_cell.angle_gamma   90.00
#
_symmetry.space_group_name_H-M   'P 1'
#
loop_
_entity.id
_entity.type
_entity.pdbx_description
1 polymer ?
#
loop_
_entity_poly.entity_id
_entity_poly.type
_entity_poly.pdbx_seq_one_letter_code
_entity_poly.pdbx_strand_id
1 'polypeptide(L)'
;MALIKEDVWSVVDGTEPIPDPTDTNKYNKYVLKKNKALAIVVLSVDPKLLYLLGEPEDPKEVWNKLADQFQKKTWSNKLQLRRRLYALRLKEGGSVQEHVKTMTEIFNELSVIGDQMNEEDRMVHLLASLPESYDMHWKQILKFQKWNLSQKRYCMRKGNLW
;
A
#
# COMPACT_ATOMS: atom_id res chain seq x y z
N MET A 1 -5.17 18.42 -4.39
CA MET A 1 -5.24 19.82 -3.91
C MET A 1 -6.02 20.74 -4.85
N ALA A 2 -5.89 20.63 -6.19
CA ALA A 2 -6.60 21.51 -7.13
C ALA A 2 -8.14 21.45 -7.06
N LEU A 3 -8.74 20.25 -6.94
CA LEU A 3 -10.20 20.08 -6.88
C LEU A 3 -10.84 20.58 -5.58
N ILE A 4 -10.10 20.53 -4.47
CA ILE A 4 -10.53 21.04 -3.15
C ILE A 4 -10.45 22.57 -3.14
N LYS A 5 -9.44 23.14 -3.80
CA LYS A 5 -9.27 24.60 -3.94
C LYS A 5 -10.38 25.25 -4.77
N GLU A 6 -10.93 24.52 -5.74
CA GLU A 6 -11.98 25.01 -6.65
C GLU A 6 -13.41 24.66 -6.19
N ASP A 7 -13.57 24.03 -5.02
CA ASP A 7 -14.87 23.61 -4.44
C ASP A 7 -15.72 22.72 -5.37
N VAL A 8 -15.06 21.85 -6.15
CA VAL A 8 -15.72 20.96 -7.14
C VAL A 8 -15.61 19.48 -6.76
N TRP A 9 -14.95 19.17 -5.64
CA TRP A 9 -14.76 17.80 -5.15
C TRP A 9 -16.09 17.10 -4.84
N SER A 10 -17.11 17.84 -4.41
CA SER A 10 -18.44 17.32 -4.03
C SER A 10 -19.19 16.61 -5.17
N VAL A 11 -18.89 16.97 -6.42
CA VAL A 11 -19.43 16.33 -7.64
C VAL A 11 -18.66 15.07 -8.01
N VAL A 12 -17.36 15.03 -7.73
CA VAL A 12 -16.48 13.88 -8.02
C VAL A 12 -16.68 12.75 -7.00
N ASP A 13 -16.90 13.09 -5.73
CA ASP A 13 -17.18 12.12 -4.65
C ASP A 13 -18.61 11.54 -4.76
N GLY A 14 -19.51 12.26 -5.43
CA GLY A 14 -20.92 11.90 -5.59
C GLY A 14 -21.78 12.19 -4.35
N THR A 15 -21.33 13.12 -3.51
CA THR A 15 -22.06 13.65 -2.35
C THR A 15 -23.16 14.66 -2.72
N GLU A 16 -23.11 15.26 -3.91
CA GLU A 16 -24.22 16.10 -4.40
C GLU A 16 -25.30 15.23 -5.07
N PRO A 17 -26.54 15.20 -4.56
CA PRO A 17 -27.63 14.50 -5.22
C PRO A 17 -27.92 15.16 -6.57
N ILE A 18 -28.11 14.33 -7.60
CA ILE A 18 -28.49 14.79 -8.95
C ILE A 18 -29.78 15.62 -8.81
N PRO A 19 -29.76 16.93 -9.10
CA PRO A 19 -30.95 17.75 -8.93
C PRO A 19 -32.03 17.35 -9.94
N ASP A 20 -33.29 17.39 -9.51
CA ASP A 20 -34.47 17.09 -10.32
C ASP A 20 -34.49 17.94 -11.61
N PRO A 21 -34.72 17.37 -12.82
CA PRO A 21 -34.59 18.09 -14.10
C PRO A 21 -35.54 19.28 -14.26
N THR A 22 -36.55 19.39 -13.39
CA THR A 22 -37.55 20.46 -13.37
C THR A 22 -36.99 21.80 -12.90
N ASP A 23 -35.89 21.81 -12.14
CA ASP A 23 -35.20 23.04 -11.69
C ASP A 23 -34.03 23.38 -12.63
N THR A 24 -34.34 23.98 -13.80
CA THR A 24 -33.38 24.28 -14.88
C THR A 24 -32.14 25.04 -14.41
N ASN A 25 -32.32 25.96 -13.45
CA ASN A 25 -31.23 26.80 -12.93
C ASN A 25 -30.26 26.01 -12.03
N LYS A 26 -30.75 25.04 -11.26
CA LYS A 26 -29.91 24.17 -10.41
C LYS A 26 -29.20 23.12 -11.27
N TYR A 27 -29.89 22.56 -12.26
CA TYR A 27 -29.31 21.60 -13.21
C TYR A 27 -28.16 22.21 -14.01
N ASN A 28 -28.32 23.43 -14.56
CA ASN A 28 -27.24 24.12 -15.28
C ASN A 28 -26.02 24.39 -14.39
N LYS A 29 -26.23 24.76 -13.13
CA LYS A 29 -25.13 24.96 -12.16
C LYS A 29 -24.39 23.66 -11.86
N TYR A 30 -25.11 22.54 -11.76
CA TYR A 30 -24.52 21.21 -11.59
C TYR A 30 -23.70 20.79 -12.82
N VAL A 31 -24.22 20.98 -14.04
CA VAL A 31 -23.49 20.67 -15.29
C VAL A 31 -22.22 21.50 -15.42
N LEU A 32 -22.26 22.80 -15.08
CA LEU A 32 -21.06 23.66 -15.08
C LEU A 32 -20.00 23.16 -14.07
N LYS A 33 -20.41 22.79 -12.86
CA LYS A 33 -19.50 22.19 -11.87
C LYS A 33 -18.93 20.86 -12.38
N LYS A 34 -19.77 19.99 -12.94
CA LYS A 34 -19.37 18.69 -13.51
C LYS A 34 -18.30 18.86 -14.59
N ASN A 35 -18.53 19.76 -15.55
CA ASN A 35 -17.59 20.03 -16.64
C ASN A 35 -16.28 20.66 -16.12
N LYS A 36 -16.36 21.55 -15.12
CA LYS A 36 -15.18 22.14 -14.49
C LYS A 36 -14.35 21.09 -13.75
N ALA A 37 -14.98 20.18 -13.01
CA ALA A 37 -14.30 19.08 -12.34
C ALA A 37 -13.59 18.18 -13.36
N LEU A 38 -14.28 17.82 -14.44
CA LEU A 38 -13.73 17.01 -15.52
C LEU A 38 -12.50 17.67 -16.14
N ALA A 39 -12.59 18.96 -16.49
CA ALA A 39 -11.49 19.72 -17.05
C ALA A 39 -10.28 19.76 -16.11
N ILE A 40 -10.49 19.99 -14.81
CA ILE A 40 -9.40 20.00 -13.82
C ILE A 40 -8.74 18.62 -13.73
N VAL A 41 -9.52 17.53 -13.69
CA VAL A 41 -8.97 16.16 -13.64
C VAL A 41 -8.15 15.89 -14.89
N VAL A 42 -8.69 16.13 -16.08
CA VAL A 42 -8.00 15.91 -17.36
C VAL A 42 -6.73 16.75 -17.48
N LEU A 43 -6.77 18.03 -17.11
CA LEU A 43 -5.60 18.93 -17.15
C LEU A 43 -4.54 18.58 -16.11
N SER A 44 -4.92 17.91 -15.01
CA SER A 44 -3.99 17.47 -13.98
C SER A 44 -3.29 16.15 -14.30
N VAL A 45 -3.77 15.41 -15.31
CA VAL A 45 -3.23 14.12 -15.73
C VAL A 45 -2.23 14.34 -16.86
N ASP A 46 -1.09 13.63 -16.81
CA ASP A 46 -0.07 13.69 -17.85
C ASP A 46 -0.69 13.28 -19.22
N PRO A 47 -0.43 14.02 -20.32
CA PRO A 47 -0.93 13.70 -21.65
C PRO A 47 -0.75 12.23 -22.07
N LYS A 48 0.32 11.57 -21.59
CA LYS A 48 0.59 10.15 -21.86
C LYS A 48 -0.42 9.20 -21.23
N LEU A 49 -1.20 9.64 -20.27
CA LEU A 49 -2.18 8.85 -19.53
C LEU A 49 -3.62 9.12 -19.98
N LEU A 50 -3.84 10.08 -20.88
CA LEU A 50 -5.16 10.46 -21.37
C LEU A 50 -5.87 9.32 -22.11
N TYR A 51 -5.12 8.39 -22.73
CA TYR A 51 -5.72 7.20 -23.36
C TYR A 51 -6.48 6.30 -22.37
N LEU A 52 -6.14 6.35 -21.07
CA LEU A 52 -6.84 5.58 -20.03
C LEU A 52 -8.22 6.16 -19.71
N LEU A 53 -8.42 7.45 -20.01
CA LEU A 53 -9.66 8.16 -19.69
C LEU A 53 -10.72 7.99 -20.78
N GLY A 54 -10.32 7.81 -22.05
CA GLY A 54 -11.24 7.68 -23.18
C GLY A 54 -12.03 8.98 -23.46
N GLU A 55 -13.32 8.85 -23.78
CA GLU A 55 -14.31 9.94 -23.78
C GLU A 55 -15.19 9.85 -22.53
N PRO A 56 -14.78 10.43 -21.39
CA PRO A 56 -15.59 10.35 -20.20
C PRO A 56 -16.67 11.43 -20.18
N GLU A 57 -17.92 11.03 -19.96
CA GLU A 57 -19.03 11.95 -19.66
C GLU A 57 -19.18 12.21 -18.16
N ASP A 58 -18.60 11.38 -17.28
CA ASP A 58 -18.76 11.50 -15.84
C ASP A 58 -17.43 11.62 -15.06
N PRO A 59 -17.19 12.73 -14.34
CA PRO A 59 -15.99 12.92 -13.53
C PRO A 59 -15.78 11.85 -12.47
N LYS A 60 -16.87 11.27 -11.93
CA LYS A 60 -16.79 10.23 -10.90
C LYS A 60 -16.23 8.94 -11.49
N GLU A 61 -16.65 8.56 -12.69
CA GLU A 61 -16.11 7.40 -13.39
C GLU A 61 -14.63 7.59 -13.77
N VAL A 62 -14.26 8.79 -14.23
CA VAL A 62 -12.86 9.15 -14.50
C VAL A 62 -12.02 8.99 -13.25
N TRP A 63 -12.47 9.57 -12.15
CA TRP A 63 -11.76 9.50 -10.88
C TRP A 63 -11.64 8.06 -10.38
N ASN A 64 -12.70 7.26 -10.48
CA ASN A 64 -12.68 5.84 -10.11
C ASN A 64 -11.77 5.01 -11.01
N LYS A 65 -11.74 5.25 -12.32
CA LYS A 65 -10.82 4.56 -13.26
C LYS A 65 -9.37 4.92 -12.98
N LEU A 66 -9.07 6.18 -12.70
CA LEU A 66 -7.75 6.62 -12.27
C LEU A 66 -7.39 5.97 -10.94
N ALA A 67 -8.27 6.05 -9.94
CA ALA A 67 -8.06 5.44 -8.65
C ALA A 67 -7.82 3.93 -8.81
N ASP A 68 -8.63 3.20 -9.56
CA ASP A 68 -8.47 1.76 -9.78
C ASP A 68 -7.16 1.44 -10.52
N GLN A 69 -6.79 2.15 -11.59
CA GLN A 69 -5.54 1.90 -12.31
C GLN A 69 -4.29 2.22 -11.48
N PHE A 70 -4.30 3.34 -10.76
CA PHE A 70 -3.16 3.75 -9.94
C PHE A 70 -3.10 3.03 -8.60
N GLN A 71 -4.24 2.69 -7.98
CA GLN A 71 -4.29 1.79 -6.83
C GLN A 71 -3.96 0.35 -7.22
N LYS A 72 -4.35 -0.13 -8.41
CA LYS A 72 -3.87 -1.41 -8.96
C LYS A 72 -2.38 -1.37 -9.20
N LYS A 73 -1.80 -0.25 -9.65
CA LYS A 73 -0.34 -0.08 -9.63
C LYS A 73 0.19 -0.19 -8.21
N THR A 74 -0.43 0.42 -7.20
CA THR A 74 -0.03 0.24 -5.79
C THR A 74 -0.11 -1.22 -5.34
N TRP A 75 -1.17 -1.96 -5.67
CA TRP A 75 -1.33 -3.38 -5.33
C TRP A 75 -0.37 -4.28 -6.13
N SER A 76 -0.14 -3.97 -7.39
CA SER A 76 0.81 -4.67 -8.27
C SER A 76 2.25 -4.42 -7.82
N ASN A 77 2.58 -3.19 -7.45
CA ASN A 77 3.86 -2.80 -6.85
C ASN A 77 4.04 -3.52 -5.51
N LYS A 78 3.01 -3.52 -4.65
CA LYS A 78 3.00 -4.29 -3.39
C LYS A 78 3.27 -5.78 -3.63
N LEU A 79 2.59 -6.38 -4.61
CA LEU A 79 2.80 -7.77 -4.99
C LEU A 79 4.21 -8.02 -5.56
N GLN A 80 4.73 -7.12 -6.39
CA GLN A 80 6.08 -7.20 -6.95
C GLN A 80 7.14 -7.10 -5.85
N LEU A 81 6.99 -6.17 -4.90
CA LEU A 81 7.90 -6.02 -3.75
C LEU A 81 7.85 -7.25 -2.84
N ARG A 82 6.66 -7.77 -2.55
CA ARG A 82 6.50 -9.02 -1.79
C ARG A 82 7.17 -10.19 -2.51
N ARG A 83 6.95 -10.35 -3.82
CA ARG A 83 7.62 -11.38 -4.64
C ARG A 83 9.13 -11.24 -4.59
N ARG A 84 9.66 -10.02 -4.73
CA ARG A 84 11.09 -9.73 -4.66
C ARG A 84 11.66 -10.07 -3.28
N LEU A 85 10.93 -9.74 -2.21
CA LEU A 85 11.30 -10.06 -0.83
C LEU A 85 11.41 -11.58 -0.61
N TYR A 86 10.41 -12.35 -1.06
CA TYR A 86 10.43 -13.82 -0.92
C TYR A 86 11.46 -14.50 -1.82
N ALA A 87 11.76 -13.91 -2.98
CA ALA A 87 12.80 -14.39 -3.88
C ALA A 87 14.21 -14.00 -3.43
N LEU A 88 14.35 -13.02 -2.54
CA LEU A 88 15.64 -12.58 -2.00
C LEU A 88 16.22 -13.70 -1.12
N ARG A 89 17.24 -14.38 -1.64
CA ARG A 89 18.01 -15.40 -0.92
C ARG A 89 19.48 -15.02 -0.99
N LEU A 90 20.16 -15.04 0.14
CA LEU A 90 21.60 -14.85 0.20
C LEU A 90 22.28 -16.09 -0.38
N LYS A 91 23.15 -15.90 -1.38
CA LYS A 91 23.98 -16.97 -1.94
C LYS A 91 25.10 -17.34 -0.96
N GLU A 92 25.52 -18.61 -0.99
CA GLU A 92 26.67 -19.06 -0.22
C GLU A 92 27.93 -18.26 -0.59
N GLY A 93 28.56 -17.63 0.42
CA GLY A 93 29.71 -16.73 0.23
C GLY A 93 29.37 -15.26 -0.07
N GLY A 94 28.09 -14.88 -0.10
CA GLY A 94 27.67 -13.48 -0.27
C GLY A 94 27.84 -12.63 1.00
N SER A 95 27.94 -11.31 0.83
CA SER A 95 27.99 -10.37 1.97
C SER A 95 26.62 -10.27 2.65
N VAL A 96 26.57 -10.70 3.91
CA VAL A 96 25.36 -10.58 4.75
C VAL A 96 24.95 -9.11 4.90
N GLN A 97 25.90 -8.18 5.00
CA GLN A 97 25.63 -6.76 5.15
C GLN A 97 24.92 -6.18 3.92
N GLU A 98 25.37 -6.55 2.72
CA GLU A 98 24.77 -6.07 1.47
C GLU A 98 23.36 -6.64 1.27
N HIS A 99 23.15 -7.89 1.68
CA HIS A 99 21.84 -8.53 1.68
C HIS A 99 20.86 -7.90 2.68
N VAL A 100 21.30 -7.62 3.91
CA VAL A 100 20.49 -6.88 4.91
C VAL A 100 20.12 -5.51 4.38
N LYS A 101 21.07 -4.81 3.73
CA LYS A 101 20.82 -3.49 3.14
C LYS A 101 19.73 -3.56 2.07
N THR A 102 19.87 -4.46 1.08
CA THR A 102 18.86 -4.62 0.02
C THR A 102 17.49 -5.03 0.58
N MET A 103 17.46 -5.88 1.61
CA MET A 103 16.22 -6.28 2.26
C MET A 103 15.56 -5.11 3.01
N THR A 104 16.35 -4.25 3.64
CA THR A 104 15.88 -3.04 4.33
C THR A 104 15.33 -2.02 3.35
N GLU A 105 15.96 -1.86 2.19
CA GLU A 105 15.44 -1.03 1.08
C GLU A 105 14.04 -1.50 0.65
N ILE A 106 13.84 -2.81 0.49
CA ILE A 106 12.51 -3.37 0.15
C ILE A 106 11.49 -3.11 1.26
N PHE A 107 11.88 -3.24 2.54
CA PHE A 107 10.99 -2.91 3.66
C PHE A 107 10.59 -1.43 3.68
N ASN A 108 11.51 -0.53 3.34
CA ASN A 108 11.24 0.89 3.25
C ASN A 108 10.28 1.19 2.08
N GLU A 109 10.48 0.57 0.91
CA GLU A 109 9.57 0.69 -0.24
C GLU A 109 8.15 0.19 0.10
N LEU A 110 8.02 -0.93 0.82
CA LEU A 110 6.74 -1.44 1.33
C LEU A 110 6.08 -0.46 2.32
N SER A 111 6.87 0.18 3.18
CA SER A 111 6.38 1.18 4.13
C SER A 111 5.84 2.42 3.42
N VAL A 112 6.49 2.88 2.34
CA VAL A 112 6.02 4.01 1.52
C VAL A 112 4.68 3.70 0.84
N ILE A 113 4.45 2.44 0.47
CA ILE A 113 3.20 1.96 -0.13
C ILE A 113 2.06 1.76 0.91
N GLY A 114 2.35 1.97 2.21
CA GLY A 114 1.37 1.81 3.29
C GLY A 114 1.20 0.35 3.74
N ASP A 115 2.15 -0.53 3.40
CA ASP A 115 2.22 -1.93 3.87
C ASP A 115 3.37 -2.11 4.85
N GLN A 116 3.31 -1.40 5.99
CA GLN A 116 4.34 -1.51 7.01
C GLN A 116 4.34 -2.92 7.62
N MET A 117 5.49 -3.58 7.56
CA MET A 117 5.70 -4.88 8.20
C MET A 117 6.13 -4.70 9.66
N ASN A 118 5.63 -5.58 10.54
CA ASN A 118 6.05 -5.62 11.94
C ASN A 118 7.53 -6.01 12.04
N GLU A 119 8.20 -5.59 13.12
CA GLU A 119 9.61 -5.96 13.35
C GLU A 119 9.81 -7.48 13.45
N GLU A 120 8.86 -8.19 14.06
CA GLU A 120 8.88 -9.65 14.13
C GLU A 120 8.84 -10.27 12.73
N ASP A 121 7.94 -9.80 11.84
CA ASP A 121 7.83 -10.30 10.47
C ASP A 121 9.07 -9.99 9.63
N ARG A 122 9.68 -8.81 9.85
CA ARG A 122 10.95 -8.41 9.21
C ARG A 122 12.08 -9.34 9.63
N MET A 123 12.18 -9.65 10.94
CA MET A 123 13.16 -10.59 11.46
C MET A 123 12.93 -11.99 10.89
N VAL A 124 11.69 -12.47 10.84
CA VAL A 124 11.36 -13.79 10.26
C VAL A 124 11.76 -13.86 8.79
N HIS A 125 11.48 -12.83 8.00
CA HIS A 125 11.88 -12.79 6.60
C HIS A 125 13.41 -12.77 6.43
N LEU A 126 14.11 -11.96 7.24
CA LEU A 126 15.56 -11.91 7.21
C LEU A 126 16.15 -13.29 7.53
N LEU A 127 15.67 -13.94 8.59
CA LEU A 127 16.10 -15.27 8.98
C LEU A 127 15.81 -16.32 7.91
N ALA A 128 14.65 -16.25 7.27
CA ALA A 128 14.29 -17.16 6.18
C ALA A 128 15.20 -16.97 4.95
N SER A 129 15.67 -15.76 4.68
CA SER A 129 16.47 -15.44 3.48
C SER A 129 17.93 -15.89 3.53
N LEU A 130 18.42 -16.33 4.70
CA LEU A 130 19.79 -16.77 4.91
C LEU A 130 20.02 -18.21 4.38
N PRO A 131 21.26 -18.57 3.97
CA PRO A 131 21.60 -19.90 3.51
C PRO A 131 21.74 -20.91 4.66
N GLU A 132 21.68 -22.20 4.33
CA GLU A 132 21.74 -23.33 5.27
C GLU A 132 23.05 -23.39 6.08
N SER A 133 24.11 -22.71 5.63
CA SER A 133 25.34 -22.54 6.40
C SER A 133 25.12 -21.74 7.70
N TYR A 134 24.12 -20.85 7.74
CA TYR A 134 23.73 -20.09 8.93
C TYR A 134 22.61 -20.76 9.72
N ASP A 135 22.13 -21.92 9.27
CA ASP A 135 21.02 -22.67 9.87
C ASP A 135 21.28 -23.07 11.31
N MET A 136 22.52 -23.44 11.59
CA MET A 136 22.95 -23.82 12.92
C MET A 136 22.88 -22.66 13.92
N HIS A 137 23.16 -21.43 13.48
CA HIS A 137 23.15 -20.26 14.35
C HIS A 137 21.71 -19.83 14.69
N TRP A 138 20.80 -19.79 13.70
CA TRP A 138 19.43 -19.37 13.99
C TRP A 138 18.60 -20.45 14.69
N LYS A 139 18.90 -21.75 14.50
CA LYS A 139 18.32 -22.83 15.29
C LYS A 139 18.59 -22.66 16.79
N GLN A 140 19.75 -22.13 17.17
CA GLN A 140 20.04 -21.80 18.57
C GLN A 140 19.21 -20.62 19.06
N ILE A 141 19.06 -19.57 18.25
CA ILE A 141 18.21 -18.40 18.59
C ILE A 141 16.75 -18.83 18.81
N LEU A 142 16.21 -19.70 17.95
CA LEU A 142 14.85 -20.24 18.14
C LEU A 142 14.72 -21.13 19.37
N LYS A 143 15.73 -21.95 19.68
CA LYS A 143 15.75 -22.72 20.93
C LYS A 143 15.71 -21.79 22.14
N PHE A 144 16.46 -20.70 22.11
CA PHE A 144 16.48 -19.70 23.17
C PHE A 144 15.14 -18.98 23.32
N GLN A 145 14.51 -18.57 22.22
CA GLN A 145 13.16 -17.98 22.23
C GLN A 145 12.11 -18.96 22.79
N LYS A 146 12.11 -20.22 22.35
CA LYS A 146 11.22 -21.27 22.89
C LYS A 146 11.44 -21.49 24.38
N TRP A 147 12.70 -21.51 24.82
CA TRP A 147 13.03 -21.65 26.23
C TRP A 147 12.52 -20.47 27.06
N ASN A 148 12.70 -19.23 26.56
CA ASN A 148 12.23 -18.01 27.23
C ASN A 148 10.70 -17.95 27.32
N LEU A 149 9.99 -18.34 26.26
CA LEU A 149 8.53 -18.49 26.28
C LEU A 149 8.08 -19.57 27.28
N SER A 150 8.79 -20.69 27.36
CA SER A 150 8.51 -21.76 28.33
C SER A 150 8.69 -21.28 29.77
N GLN A 151 9.77 -20.51 30.04
CA GLN A 151 10.01 -19.87 31.34
C GLN A 151 8.91 -18.88 31.70
N LYS A 152 8.52 -17.98 30.79
CA LYS A 152 7.38 -17.06 31.01
C LYS A 152 6.09 -17.82 31.33
N ARG A 153 5.81 -18.93 30.63
CA ARG A 153 4.61 -19.77 30.83
C ARG A 153 4.66 -20.58 32.13
N TYR A 154 5.86 -20.88 32.63
CA TYR A 154 6.07 -21.52 33.92
C TYR A 154 5.89 -20.52 35.08
N CYS A 155 6.45 -19.32 34.94
CA CYS A 155 6.28 -18.23 35.91
C CYS A 155 4.82 -17.77 36.03
N MET A 156 4.08 -17.62 34.92
CA MET A 156 2.65 -17.29 34.97
C MET A 156 1.80 -18.39 35.65
N ARG A 157 2.13 -19.67 35.46
CA ARG A 157 1.41 -20.77 36.12
C ARG A 157 1.69 -20.85 37.63
N LYS A 158 2.87 -20.45 38.08
CA LYS A 158 3.21 -20.37 39.51
C LYS A 158 2.77 -19.07 40.18
N GLY A 159 2.48 -18.01 39.41
CA GLY A 159 2.02 -16.71 39.92
C GLY A 159 0.53 -16.59 40.26
N ASN A 160 -0.29 -17.60 39.93
CA ASN A 160 -1.74 -17.64 40.24
C ASN A 160 -2.08 -18.58 41.41
N LEU A 161 -1.10 -18.92 42.24
CA LEU A 161 -1.28 -19.69 43.49
C LEU A 161 -0.88 -18.82 44.70
N TRP A 162 -1.56 -17.69 44.87
CA TRP A 162 -1.69 -16.99 46.16
C TRP A 162 -3.06 -16.32 46.18
#